data_AF-A0A674NLN3-F1
#
_entry.id   AF-A0A674NLN3-F1
#
_cell.length_a   1.000
_cell.length_b   1.000
_cell.length_c   1.000
_cell.angle_alpha   90.00
_cell.angle_beta   90.00
_cell.angle_gamma   90.00
#
_symmetry.space_group_name_H-M   'P 1'
#
loop_
_entity.id
_entity.type
_entity.pdbx_description
1 polymer ?
#
loop_
_entity_poly.entity_id
_entity_poly.type
_entity_poly.pdbx_seq_one_letter_code
_entity_poly.pdbx_strand_id
1 'polypeptide(L)'
;MEECTLSFSVPKQLLSLYIQEDTSRVQDLRELGELSPHWDNLRKEVMTRYGGIISSYQETLTELDKITGHSFKPSCCKAQKSLEFVPINLHTQRMRVTYASYDIVTAGAPAAHFQGFKCGGLHRLLSRYEAEKKSFSTAYQCIYYSPEHTAKAQEVLGTVDLLQPLIVSLADQLLQAAQEHSSPGLQDALKNLSDKFDSRPPIYYFIIRFISTCRSHTHTHTHTHVPITAIVACRPDVLPPLSTGDWREQLHPLVTKLKDCVTEVVEKAKRAMTFVLLQEAACSLPQGFHLQQRRDVVFSQALATLACGFVMRLYAGMQDKGFLRQLHQVGLVAQFESLLSTYSEEIGMLEDMEVGIADLQKVVFQITEAQTDDLGDLEPLVRGRRDHFTVQVPLPRLVFQVLPEEIREGKPLRVFPVLFNVGINEQQTIAERFGDISLQERINQRNFEILEAYFKLLSEKVPTECLPCFQTQTDIKELLETLGQNVVTKKRKNVEILWIAGTICRRLNGIRFTSCKSAKDRTSMSVTLEQCALLRDEHQLSKDFFIRALDCMRR
;
A
#
# COMPACT_ATOMS: atom_id res chain seq x y z
N MET A 1 -0.47 -15.01 -26.61
CA MET A 1 -0.69 -13.70 -25.98
C MET A 1 -2.16 -13.62 -25.63
N GLU A 2 -2.50 -13.29 -24.40
CA GLU A 2 -3.89 -13.16 -23.95
C GLU A 2 -4.09 -11.82 -23.24
N GLU A 3 -5.29 -11.26 -23.37
CA GLU A 3 -5.70 -10.05 -22.65
C GLU A 3 -5.99 -10.39 -21.18
N CYS A 4 -5.75 -9.44 -20.28
CA CYS A 4 -5.98 -9.65 -18.85
C CYS A 4 -7.23 -8.92 -18.37
N THR A 5 -8.24 -9.67 -17.92
CA THR A 5 -9.48 -9.11 -17.35
C THR A 5 -9.23 -8.19 -16.15
N LEU A 6 -8.12 -8.42 -15.41
CA LEU A 6 -7.71 -7.57 -14.29
C LEU A 6 -7.28 -6.17 -14.68
N SER A 7 -7.10 -5.90 -15.99
CA SER A 7 -6.75 -4.57 -16.49
C SER A 7 -7.76 -3.51 -16.06
N PHE A 8 -9.05 -3.86 -15.97
CA PHE A 8 -10.11 -2.93 -15.55
C PHE A 8 -10.64 -3.20 -14.15
N SER A 9 -10.72 -4.45 -13.70
CA SER A 9 -11.32 -4.78 -12.41
C SER A 9 -10.52 -4.22 -11.23
N VAL A 10 -9.18 -4.36 -11.23
CA VAL A 10 -8.33 -3.83 -10.16
C VAL A 10 -8.38 -2.30 -10.06
N PRO A 11 -8.26 -1.52 -11.16
CA PRO A 11 -8.44 -0.07 -11.09
C PRO A 11 -9.80 0.39 -10.56
N LYS A 12 -10.90 -0.29 -10.93
CA LYS A 12 -12.24 0.03 -10.41
C LYS A 12 -12.30 -0.17 -8.90
N GLN A 13 -11.82 -1.31 -8.41
CA GLN A 13 -11.80 -1.61 -6.98
C GLN A 13 -10.94 -0.60 -6.20
N LEU A 14 -9.76 -0.24 -6.72
CA LEU A 14 -8.92 0.78 -6.11
C LEU A 14 -9.58 2.16 -6.06
N LEU A 15 -10.23 2.59 -7.15
CA LEU A 15 -10.98 3.85 -7.16
C LEU A 15 -12.08 3.86 -6.10
N SER A 16 -12.83 2.76 -5.96
CA SER A 16 -13.83 2.62 -4.89
C SER A 16 -13.21 2.73 -3.49
N LEU A 17 -12.06 2.09 -3.26
CA LEU A 17 -11.34 2.18 -1.98
C LEU A 17 -10.81 3.59 -1.70
N TYR A 18 -10.26 4.28 -2.71
CA TYR A 18 -9.79 5.66 -2.57
C TYR A 18 -10.93 6.61 -2.24
N ILE A 19 -12.07 6.48 -2.94
CA ILE A 19 -13.29 7.26 -2.67
C ILE A 19 -13.76 7.01 -1.24
N GLN A 20 -13.83 5.75 -0.80
CA GLN A 20 -14.25 5.40 0.55
C GLN A 20 -13.31 5.98 1.60
N GLU A 21 -12.00 5.84 1.42
CA GLU A 21 -10.97 6.34 2.35
C GLU A 21 -11.04 7.87 2.48
N ASP A 22 -11.14 8.58 1.35
CA ASP A 22 -11.19 10.05 1.34
C ASP A 22 -12.54 10.58 1.84
N THR A 23 -13.65 9.86 1.58
CA THR A 23 -14.97 10.18 2.14
C THR A 23 -14.98 10.03 3.66
N SER A 24 -14.36 8.98 4.19
CA SER A 24 -14.20 8.77 5.64
C SER A 24 -13.45 9.95 6.25
N ARG A 25 -12.34 10.39 5.64
CA ARG A 25 -11.57 11.55 6.12
C ARG A 25 -12.42 12.82 6.15
N VAL A 26 -13.20 13.08 5.10
CA VAL A 26 -14.11 14.25 5.07
C VAL A 26 -15.15 14.17 6.18
N GLN A 27 -15.66 12.98 6.46
CA GLN A 27 -16.62 12.76 7.54
C GLN A 27 -15.98 13.03 8.91
N ASP A 28 -14.77 12.52 9.15
CA ASP A 28 -14.00 12.80 10.37
C ASP A 28 -13.80 14.32 10.56
N LEU A 29 -13.50 15.05 9.48
CA LEU A 29 -13.35 16.50 9.52
C LEU A 29 -14.66 17.24 9.85
N ARG A 30 -15.82 16.73 9.39
CA ARG A 30 -17.13 17.31 9.74
C ARG A 30 -17.47 17.12 11.21
N GLU A 31 -17.10 15.99 11.77
CA GLU A 31 -17.38 15.60 13.15
C GLU A 31 -16.50 16.36 14.18
N LEU A 32 -15.55 17.18 13.73
CA LEU A 32 -14.69 18.03 14.57
C LEU A 32 -15.44 19.03 15.47
N GLY A 33 -16.71 19.30 15.22
CA GLY A 33 -17.51 20.26 15.99
C GLY A 33 -17.14 21.73 15.71
N GLU A 34 -17.31 22.60 16.70
CA GLU A 34 -17.00 24.03 16.60
C GLU A 34 -15.49 24.28 16.70
N LEU A 35 -14.96 25.01 15.71
CA LEU A 35 -13.56 25.42 15.62
C LEU A 35 -13.48 26.95 15.58
N SER A 36 -12.32 27.52 15.91
CA SER A 36 -12.12 28.96 15.73
C SER A 36 -12.19 29.34 14.24
N PRO A 37 -12.53 30.60 13.88
CA PRO A 37 -12.78 30.98 12.49
C PRO A 37 -11.64 30.64 11.51
N HIS A 38 -10.39 30.77 11.95
CA HIS A 38 -9.23 30.40 11.14
C HIS A 38 -9.18 28.90 10.82
N TRP A 39 -9.36 28.05 11.83
CA TRP A 39 -9.36 26.60 11.68
C TRP A 39 -10.59 26.06 10.96
N ASP A 40 -11.74 26.71 11.15
CA ASP A 40 -12.95 26.38 10.41
C ASP A 40 -12.81 26.70 8.92
N ASN A 41 -12.18 27.84 8.57
CA ASN A 41 -11.87 28.16 7.18
C ASN A 41 -10.91 27.13 6.56
N LEU A 42 -9.88 26.73 7.29
CA LEU A 42 -8.94 25.70 6.84
C LEU A 42 -9.61 24.34 6.65
N ARG A 43 -10.47 23.94 7.59
CA ARG A 43 -11.31 22.74 7.49
C ARG A 43 -12.14 22.78 6.20
N LYS A 44 -12.84 23.88 5.94
CA LYS A 44 -13.65 24.06 4.73
C LYS A 44 -12.81 23.96 3.47
N GLU A 45 -11.61 24.54 3.45
CA GLU A 45 -10.69 24.43 2.32
C GLU A 45 -10.27 22.97 2.09
N VAL A 46 -9.75 22.28 3.11
CA VAL A 46 -9.33 20.88 3.02
C VAL A 46 -10.48 19.97 2.58
N MET A 47 -11.67 20.14 3.17
CA MET A 47 -12.87 19.39 2.77
C MET A 47 -13.27 19.67 1.32
N THR A 48 -13.16 20.91 0.86
CA THR A 48 -13.44 21.26 -0.55
C THR A 48 -12.46 20.57 -1.49
N ARG A 49 -11.18 20.47 -1.11
CA ARG A 49 -10.15 19.76 -1.90
C ARG A 49 -10.41 18.26 -1.98
N TYR A 50 -10.66 17.61 -0.83
CA TYR A 50 -11.06 16.20 -0.83
C TYR A 50 -12.33 15.98 -1.65
N GLY A 51 -13.33 16.86 -1.53
CA GLY A 51 -14.54 16.83 -2.34
C GLY A 51 -14.22 16.83 -3.85
N GLY A 52 -13.29 17.68 -4.30
CA GLY A 52 -12.86 17.71 -5.71
C GLY A 52 -12.19 16.40 -6.19
N ILE A 53 -11.35 15.79 -5.36
CA ILE A 53 -10.68 14.51 -5.70
C ILE A 53 -11.69 13.37 -5.72
N ILE A 54 -12.54 13.29 -4.71
CA ILE A 54 -13.62 12.29 -4.61
C ILE A 54 -14.49 12.39 -5.87
N SER A 55 -14.93 13.59 -6.25
CA SER A 55 -15.70 13.79 -7.49
C SER A 55 -14.93 13.32 -8.72
N SER A 56 -13.63 13.66 -8.85
CA SER A 56 -12.81 13.22 -9.98
C SER A 56 -12.66 11.69 -10.05
N TYR A 57 -12.56 11.01 -8.90
CA TYR A 57 -12.50 9.54 -8.84
C TYR A 57 -13.85 8.92 -9.15
N GLN A 58 -14.95 9.48 -8.65
CA GLN A 58 -16.30 9.04 -8.96
C GLN A 58 -16.63 9.18 -10.45
N GLU A 59 -16.26 10.30 -11.07
CA GLU A 59 -16.37 10.52 -12.52
C GLU A 59 -15.60 9.45 -13.29
N THR A 60 -14.34 9.21 -12.91
CA THR A 60 -13.48 8.22 -13.58
C THR A 60 -14.05 6.81 -13.44
N LEU A 61 -14.49 6.43 -12.23
CA LEU A 61 -15.12 5.13 -11.97
C LEU A 61 -16.40 4.95 -12.81
N THR A 62 -17.25 5.97 -12.86
CA THR A 62 -18.48 5.97 -13.66
C THR A 62 -18.18 5.78 -15.15
N GLU A 63 -17.13 6.43 -15.68
CA GLU A 63 -16.70 6.21 -17.06
C GLU A 63 -16.15 4.81 -17.30
N LEU A 64 -15.39 4.25 -16.35
CA LEU A 64 -14.90 2.87 -16.44
C LEU A 64 -16.03 1.83 -16.39
N ASP A 65 -17.13 2.11 -15.68
CA ASP A 65 -18.29 1.23 -15.61
C ASP A 65 -19.12 1.20 -16.90
N LYS A 66 -19.02 2.24 -17.72
CA LYS A 66 -19.63 2.26 -19.06
C LYS A 66 -18.88 1.42 -20.08
N ILE A 67 -17.62 1.07 -19.80
CA ILE A 67 -16.79 0.32 -20.76
C ILE A 67 -17.16 -1.16 -20.71
N THR A 68 -17.67 -1.65 -21.82
CA THR A 68 -17.97 -3.06 -22.06
C THR A 68 -17.18 -3.57 -23.26
N GLY A 69 -16.66 -4.80 -23.20
CA GLY A 69 -16.14 -5.53 -24.36
C GLY A 69 -14.63 -5.40 -24.64
N HIS A 70 -13.94 -4.38 -24.16
CA HIS A 70 -12.47 -4.31 -24.23
C HIS A 70 -11.84 -4.80 -22.93
N SER A 71 -10.86 -5.72 -23.00
CA SER A 71 -10.18 -6.25 -21.80
C SER A 71 -8.85 -5.56 -21.49
N PHE A 72 -8.41 -4.56 -22.28
CA PHE A 72 -7.24 -3.74 -21.97
C PHE A 72 -7.33 -2.30 -22.52
N LYS A 73 -6.49 -1.39 -22.01
CA LYS A 73 -6.32 -0.01 -22.54
C LYS A 73 -5.31 0.03 -23.68
N PRO A 74 -5.69 0.39 -24.91
CA PRO A 74 -4.76 0.48 -26.03
C PRO A 74 -3.84 1.70 -25.91
N SER A 75 -2.62 1.61 -26.46
CA SER A 75 -1.63 2.70 -26.36
C SER A 75 -2.01 4.02 -27.05
N CYS A 76 -2.94 3.99 -28.01
CA CYS A 76 -3.49 5.22 -28.61
C CYS A 76 -4.32 6.03 -27.60
N CYS A 77 -4.92 5.37 -26.60
CA CYS A 77 -5.70 5.99 -25.53
C CYS A 77 -4.85 6.33 -24.30
N LYS A 78 -3.52 6.32 -24.39
CA LYS A 78 -2.61 6.59 -23.25
C LYS A 78 -2.91 7.90 -22.53
N ALA A 79 -3.28 8.94 -23.28
CA ALA A 79 -3.56 10.28 -22.78
C ALA A 79 -5.06 10.52 -22.48
N GLN A 80 -5.90 9.49 -22.49
CA GLN A 80 -7.31 9.63 -22.16
C GLN A 80 -7.52 9.66 -20.63
N LYS A 81 -8.13 10.73 -20.11
CA LYS A 81 -8.38 10.92 -18.67
C LYS A 81 -9.16 9.76 -18.05
N SER A 82 -10.27 9.34 -18.67
CA SER A 82 -11.12 8.28 -18.11
C SER A 82 -10.45 6.92 -17.99
N LEU A 83 -9.33 6.71 -18.69
CA LEU A 83 -8.55 5.48 -18.65
C LEU A 83 -7.25 5.65 -17.87
N GLU A 84 -7.03 6.76 -17.16
CA GLU A 84 -5.72 7.07 -16.58
C GLU A 84 -5.25 6.01 -15.57
N PHE A 85 -6.16 5.39 -14.81
CA PHE A 85 -5.84 4.34 -13.82
C PHE A 85 -5.58 2.95 -14.44
N VAL A 86 -5.92 2.74 -15.70
CA VAL A 86 -5.84 1.45 -16.39
C VAL A 86 -4.46 1.29 -17.03
N PRO A 87 -3.75 0.15 -16.81
CA PRO A 87 -2.45 -0.10 -17.42
C PRO A 87 -2.57 -0.21 -18.94
N ILE A 88 -1.60 0.38 -19.65
CA ILE A 88 -1.58 0.36 -21.11
C ILE A 88 -1.13 -1.03 -21.60
N ASN A 89 -1.86 -1.62 -22.55
CA ASN A 89 -1.49 -2.87 -23.20
C ASN A 89 -1.11 -4.00 -22.22
N LEU A 90 -1.83 -4.16 -21.11
CA LEU A 90 -1.61 -5.27 -20.18
C LEU A 90 -1.99 -6.62 -20.83
N HIS A 91 -1.00 -7.48 -21.04
CA HIS A 91 -1.17 -8.81 -21.63
C HIS A 91 -0.29 -9.85 -20.93
N THR A 92 -0.68 -11.11 -21.07
CA THR A 92 0.12 -12.26 -20.67
C THR A 92 0.75 -12.91 -21.90
N GLN A 93 2.01 -13.28 -21.78
CA GLN A 93 2.79 -13.97 -22.81
C GLN A 93 3.26 -15.31 -22.23
N ARG A 94 2.63 -16.41 -22.68
CA ARG A 94 2.95 -17.76 -22.25
C ARG A 94 3.54 -18.56 -23.41
N MET A 95 4.75 -19.08 -23.21
CA MET A 95 5.38 -20.06 -24.09
C MET A 95 5.38 -21.42 -23.39
N ARG A 96 4.66 -22.40 -23.95
CA ARG A 96 4.68 -23.79 -23.47
C ARG A 96 5.54 -24.62 -24.40
N VAL A 97 6.51 -25.34 -23.82
CA VAL A 97 7.42 -26.23 -24.56
C VAL A 97 7.43 -27.56 -23.82
N THR A 98 6.80 -28.58 -24.41
CA THR A 98 6.64 -29.91 -23.78
C THR A 98 6.03 -29.79 -22.37
N TYR A 99 6.81 -30.03 -21.31
CA TYR A 99 6.41 -29.98 -19.90
C TYR A 99 6.76 -28.66 -19.20
N ALA A 100 7.40 -27.70 -19.88
CA ALA A 100 7.78 -26.41 -19.31
C ALA A 100 6.85 -25.28 -19.79
N SER A 101 6.57 -24.32 -18.91
CA SER A 101 5.81 -23.10 -19.21
C SER A 101 6.58 -21.87 -18.77
N TYR A 102 6.77 -20.92 -19.69
CA TYR A 102 7.43 -19.65 -19.42
C TYR A 102 6.45 -18.51 -19.61
N ASP A 103 6.16 -17.84 -18.50
CA ASP A 103 5.26 -16.71 -18.47
C ASP A 103 6.06 -15.41 -18.37
N ILE A 104 5.56 -14.39 -19.08
CA ILE A 104 5.96 -12.99 -18.99
C ILE A 104 4.69 -12.15 -19.02
N VAL A 105 4.55 -11.20 -18.12
CA VAL A 105 3.48 -10.20 -18.18
C VAL A 105 4.02 -8.92 -18.81
N THR A 106 3.32 -8.40 -19.79
CA THR A 106 3.72 -7.18 -20.51
C THR A 106 2.72 -6.09 -20.26
N ALA A 107 3.20 -4.89 -19.93
CA ALA A 107 2.37 -3.69 -19.80
C ALA A 107 3.21 -2.45 -20.09
N GLY A 108 2.58 -1.38 -20.56
CA GLY A 108 3.21 -0.07 -20.65
C GLY A 108 3.72 0.35 -19.28
N ALA A 109 4.84 1.06 -19.25
CA ALA A 109 5.41 1.56 -18.00
C ALA A 109 4.35 2.34 -17.20
N PRO A 110 4.13 2.03 -15.92
CA PRO A 110 3.22 2.78 -15.07
C PRO A 110 3.54 4.27 -15.09
N ALA A 111 2.64 5.08 -15.64
CA ALA A 111 2.88 6.51 -15.88
C ALA A 111 1.60 7.32 -16.04
N ALA A 112 1.60 8.55 -15.51
CA ALA A 112 0.47 9.48 -15.58
C ALA A 112 0.49 10.29 -16.88
N HIS A 113 0.31 9.63 -18.02
CA HIS A 113 0.39 10.26 -19.35
C HIS A 113 -0.55 11.45 -19.55
N PHE A 114 -1.77 11.40 -19.00
CA PHE A 114 -2.73 12.51 -19.08
C PHE A 114 -2.21 13.78 -18.38
N GLN A 115 -1.48 13.62 -17.28
CA GLN A 115 -0.92 14.73 -16.50
C GLN A 115 0.39 15.27 -17.10
N GLY A 116 1.07 14.48 -17.94
CA GLY A 116 2.28 14.87 -18.66
C GLY A 116 3.54 14.93 -17.79
N PHE A 117 4.65 15.32 -18.42
CA PHE A 117 6.02 15.20 -17.85
C PHE A 117 6.85 16.49 -17.97
N LYS A 118 6.25 17.62 -18.31
CA LYS A 118 6.97 18.91 -18.48
C LYS A 118 7.77 19.32 -17.24
N CYS A 119 7.28 18.97 -16.05
CA CYS A 119 7.90 19.28 -14.77
C CYS A 119 8.66 18.10 -14.15
N GLY A 120 8.86 17.01 -14.90
CA GLY A 120 9.32 15.71 -14.38
C GLY A 120 8.15 14.79 -14.01
N GLY A 121 8.48 13.58 -13.60
CA GLY A 121 7.59 12.58 -13.05
C GLY A 121 7.57 12.58 -11.52
N LEU A 122 6.87 11.59 -10.97
CA LEU A 122 6.45 11.54 -9.57
C LEU A 122 7.61 11.63 -8.58
N HIS A 123 8.69 10.88 -8.78
CA HIS A 123 9.88 10.93 -7.91
C HIS A 123 10.42 12.37 -7.72
N ARG A 124 10.62 13.09 -8.83
CA ARG A 124 11.13 14.46 -8.80
C ARG A 124 10.13 15.43 -8.19
N LEU A 125 8.85 15.25 -8.50
CA LEU A 125 7.80 16.12 -7.98
C LEU A 125 7.63 15.95 -6.45
N LEU A 126 7.68 14.72 -5.95
CA LEU A 126 7.70 14.43 -4.50
C LEU A 126 8.93 15.05 -3.83
N SER A 127 10.11 14.89 -4.43
CA SER A 127 11.36 15.44 -3.87
C SER A 127 11.33 16.97 -3.76
N ARG A 128 10.78 17.67 -4.76
CA ARG A 128 10.56 19.12 -4.72
C ARG A 128 9.56 19.52 -3.65
N TYR A 129 8.43 18.82 -3.60
CA TYR A 129 7.39 19.07 -2.63
C TYR A 129 7.88 18.89 -1.18
N GLU A 130 8.68 17.87 -0.90
CA GLU A 130 9.29 17.66 0.42
C GLU A 130 10.29 18.77 0.80
N ALA A 131 11.06 19.26 -0.16
CA ALA A 131 11.98 20.39 0.05
C ALA A 131 11.22 21.70 0.34
N GLU A 132 10.13 21.95 -0.38
CA GLU A 132 9.25 23.10 -0.17
C GLU A 132 8.53 23.02 1.18
N LYS A 133 7.99 21.86 1.56
CA LYS A 133 7.30 21.64 2.85
C LYS A 133 8.20 22.00 4.04
N LYS A 134 9.49 21.64 4.00
CA LYS A 134 10.48 22.03 5.03
C LYS A 134 10.66 23.55 5.14
N SER A 135 10.43 24.29 4.05
CA SER A 135 10.59 25.74 3.99
C SER A 135 9.34 26.51 4.44
N PHE A 136 8.14 25.92 4.34
CA PHE A 136 6.88 26.54 4.79
C PHE A 136 6.61 26.42 6.30
N SER A 137 7.17 25.41 6.97
CA SER A 137 7.05 25.22 8.42
C SER A 137 7.60 26.41 9.24
N THR A 138 8.35 27.33 8.63
CA THR A 138 8.88 28.54 9.27
C THR A 138 8.01 29.78 9.04
N ALA A 139 7.09 29.78 8.06
CA ALA A 139 6.31 30.96 7.64
C ALA A 139 4.92 31.04 8.28
N TYR A 140 4.30 29.90 8.55
CA TYR A 140 3.14 29.81 9.43
C TYR A 140 3.65 29.29 10.77
N GLN A 141 3.23 29.86 11.90
CA GLN A 141 3.35 29.22 13.22
C GLN A 141 2.45 27.98 13.31
N CYS A 142 2.50 27.12 12.29
CA CYS A 142 1.88 25.82 12.25
C CYS A 142 2.82 24.91 13.04
N ILE A 143 2.35 24.38 14.17
CA ILE A 143 3.10 23.39 14.93
C ILE A 143 3.30 22.16 14.04
N TYR A 144 4.51 21.95 13.52
CA TYR A 144 4.84 20.76 12.76
C TYR A 144 4.89 19.56 13.71
N TYR A 145 3.97 18.62 13.54
CA TYR A 145 4.04 17.32 14.18
C TYR A 145 4.81 16.37 13.25
N SER A 146 5.87 15.73 13.75
CA SER A 146 6.61 14.73 12.99
C SER A 146 5.72 13.49 12.75
N PRO A 147 6.01 12.69 11.70
CA PRO A 147 5.31 11.42 11.46
C PRO A 147 5.30 10.49 12.68
N GLU A 148 6.36 10.51 13.49
CA GLU A 148 6.45 9.78 14.76
C GLU A 148 5.45 10.29 15.81
N HIS A 149 5.25 11.60 15.90
CA HIS A 149 4.24 12.20 16.78
C HIS A 149 2.82 11.88 16.29
N THR A 150 2.58 11.89 14.97
CA THR A 150 1.30 11.50 14.38
C THR A 150 1.00 10.01 14.62
N ALA A 151 1.96 9.12 14.40
CA ALA A 151 1.81 7.68 14.66
C ALA A 151 1.54 7.38 16.14
N LYS A 152 2.27 8.04 17.04
CA LYS A 152 2.05 7.93 18.48
C LYS A 152 0.68 8.45 18.90
N ALA A 153 0.19 9.51 18.27
CA ALA A 153 -1.15 10.02 18.55
C ALA A 153 -2.26 9.10 17.99
N GLN A 154 -2.01 8.36 16.89
CA GLN A 154 -2.91 7.31 16.41
C GLN A 154 -2.96 6.11 17.37
N GLU A 155 -1.81 5.70 17.94
CA GLU A 155 -1.73 4.65 18.96
C GLU A 155 -2.52 5.04 20.23
N VAL A 156 -2.41 6.30 20.65
CA VAL A 156 -3.19 6.85 21.77
C VAL A 156 -4.69 6.79 21.46
N LEU A 157 -5.12 7.13 20.24
CA LEU A 157 -6.52 7.01 19.83
C LEU A 157 -7.04 5.57 19.86
N GLY A 158 -6.30 4.63 19.27
CA GLY A 158 -6.68 3.21 19.32
C GLY A 158 -6.80 2.69 20.75
N THR A 159 -5.98 3.22 21.66
CA THR A 159 -6.08 2.92 23.09
C THR A 159 -7.31 3.57 23.73
N VAL A 160 -7.66 4.81 23.35
CA VAL A 160 -8.85 5.53 23.83
C VAL A 160 -10.15 4.86 23.37
N ASP A 161 -10.22 4.41 22.11
CA ASP A 161 -11.38 3.70 21.56
C ASP A 161 -11.62 2.35 22.25
N LEU A 162 -10.56 1.68 22.71
CA LEU A 162 -10.67 0.46 23.52
C LEU A 162 -11.09 0.75 24.97
N LEU A 163 -10.68 1.89 25.52
CA LEU A 163 -10.94 2.25 26.92
C LEU A 163 -12.35 2.76 27.17
N GLN A 164 -12.94 3.51 26.23
CA GLN A 164 -14.29 4.07 26.36
C GLN A 164 -15.36 3.01 26.69
N PRO A 165 -15.54 1.93 25.89
CA PRO A 165 -16.56 0.91 26.18
C PRO A 165 -16.28 0.13 27.48
N LEU A 166 -15.00 -0.04 27.85
CA LEU A 166 -14.63 -0.69 29.10
C LEU A 166 -15.02 0.14 30.33
N ILE A 167 -14.77 1.46 30.30
CA ILE A 167 -15.14 2.35 31.42
C ILE A 167 -16.65 2.49 31.54
N VAL A 168 -17.37 2.57 30.40
CA VAL A 168 -18.85 2.59 30.40
C VAL A 168 -19.41 1.29 30.95
N SER A 169 -18.87 0.13 30.54
CA SER A 169 -19.29 -1.19 31.03
C SER A 169 -19.04 -1.37 32.53
N LEU A 170 -17.86 -0.97 33.04
CA LEU A 170 -17.56 -0.99 34.47
C LEU A 170 -18.48 -0.05 35.27
N ALA A 171 -18.81 1.11 34.71
CA ALA A 171 -19.77 2.04 35.29
C ALA A 171 -21.20 1.46 35.32
N ASP A 172 -21.60 0.70 34.29
CA ASP A 172 -22.87 -0.05 34.27
C ASP A 172 -22.89 -1.17 35.31
N GLN A 173 -21.81 -1.95 35.43
CA GLN A 173 -21.67 -2.99 36.46
C GLN A 173 -21.76 -2.41 37.87
N LEU A 174 -21.20 -1.22 38.08
CA LEU A 174 -21.24 -0.52 39.36
C LEU A 174 -22.66 -0.07 39.72
N LEU A 175 -23.42 0.42 38.74
CA LEU A 175 -24.85 0.74 38.90
C LEU A 175 -25.69 -0.52 39.16
N GLN A 176 -25.43 -1.60 38.43
CA GLN A 176 -26.12 -2.88 38.60
C GLN A 176 -25.84 -3.51 39.96
N ALA A 177 -24.59 -3.56 40.41
CA ALA A 177 -24.23 -4.07 41.72
C ALA A 177 -24.84 -3.24 42.87
N ALA A 178 -25.00 -1.92 42.67
CA ALA A 178 -25.69 -1.04 43.60
C ALA A 178 -27.21 -1.32 43.66
N GLN A 179 -27.84 -1.66 42.53
CA GLN A 179 -29.25 -2.06 42.43
C GLN A 179 -29.51 -3.46 43.01
N GLU A 180 -28.59 -4.40 42.80
CA GLU A 180 -28.69 -5.80 43.27
C GLU A 180 -28.26 -5.98 44.74
N HIS A 181 -27.89 -4.89 45.43
CA HIS A 181 -27.41 -4.92 46.81
C HIS A 181 -26.16 -5.81 47.04
N SER A 182 -25.35 -6.01 45.99
CA SER A 182 -24.18 -6.88 46.03
C SER A 182 -22.93 -6.12 46.49
N SER A 183 -22.63 -6.17 47.79
CA SER A 183 -21.38 -5.62 48.36
C SER A 183 -20.10 -6.19 47.71
N PRO A 184 -19.99 -7.49 47.40
CA PRO A 184 -18.83 -8.04 46.72
C PRO A 184 -18.70 -7.53 45.28
N GLY A 185 -19.82 -7.43 44.55
CA GLY A 185 -19.84 -6.91 43.19
C GLY A 185 -19.47 -5.43 43.11
N LEU A 186 -19.87 -4.63 44.11
CA LEU A 186 -19.53 -3.21 44.18
C LEU A 186 -18.03 -3.00 44.45
N GLN A 187 -17.44 -3.79 45.35
CA GLN A 187 -16.01 -3.75 45.64
C GLN A 187 -15.16 -4.21 44.44
N ASP A 188 -15.60 -5.24 43.74
CA ASP A 188 -14.90 -5.76 42.56
C ASP A 188 -14.96 -4.76 41.38
N ALA A 189 -16.14 -4.17 41.12
CA ALA A 189 -16.29 -3.14 40.09
C ALA A 189 -15.46 -1.88 40.39
N LEU A 190 -15.44 -1.40 41.64
CA LEU A 190 -14.62 -0.26 42.07
C LEU A 190 -13.13 -0.54 41.98
N LYS A 191 -12.69 -1.74 42.37
CA LYS A 191 -11.30 -2.17 42.27
C LYS A 191 -10.85 -2.28 40.81
N ASN A 192 -11.66 -2.91 39.96
CA ASN A 192 -11.38 -3.02 38.53
C ASN A 192 -11.35 -1.64 37.85
N LEU A 193 -12.24 -0.72 38.24
CA LEU A 193 -12.19 0.67 37.76
C LEU A 193 -10.87 1.34 38.20
N SER A 194 -10.52 1.24 39.48
CA SER A 194 -9.28 1.81 40.05
C SER A 194 -8.01 1.28 39.38
N ASP A 195 -7.91 -0.05 39.22
CA ASP A 195 -6.74 -0.71 38.62
C ASP A 195 -6.54 -0.29 37.15
N LYS A 196 -7.62 0.02 36.41
CA LYS A 196 -7.53 0.54 35.04
C LYS A 196 -7.06 1.99 34.97
N PHE A 197 -7.32 2.80 36.00
CA PHE A 197 -6.83 4.18 36.10
C PHE A 197 -5.37 4.24 36.63
N ASP A 198 -4.99 3.39 37.58
CA ASP A 198 -3.64 3.39 38.19
C ASP A 198 -2.57 2.72 37.31
N SER A 199 -2.93 1.75 36.46
CA SER A 199 -1.96 1.04 35.60
C SER A 199 -1.52 1.81 34.35
N ARG A 200 -2.13 2.95 34.03
CA ARG A 200 -1.83 3.73 32.79
C ARG A 200 -1.75 5.26 32.99
N PRO A 201 -0.95 5.78 33.94
CA PRO A 201 -0.78 7.23 34.17
C PRO A 201 -0.28 8.07 32.97
N PRO A 202 0.48 7.55 31.96
CA PRO A 202 0.93 8.38 30.85
C PRO A 202 -0.21 8.87 29.97
N ILE A 203 -1.26 8.08 29.77
CA ILE A 203 -2.35 8.39 28.82
C ILE A 203 -3.24 9.49 29.38
N TYR A 204 -3.60 9.40 30.66
CA TYR A 204 -4.40 10.42 31.34
C TYR A 204 -3.67 11.77 31.43
N TYR A 205 -2.39 11.76 31.82
CA TYR A 205 -1.57 12.96 31.85
C TYR A 205 -1.32 13.54 30.45
N PHE A 206 -1.15 12.67 29.43
CA PHE A 206 -0.97 13.09 28.04
C PHE A 206 -2.26 13.67 27.44
N ILE A 207 -3.43 13.07 27.68
CA ILE A 207 -4.72 13.61 27.21
C ILE A 207 -5.02 14.96 27.87
N ILE A 208 -4.81 15.11 29.18
CA ILE A 208 -4.99 16.41 29.85
C ILE A 208 -3.98 17.46 29.36
N ARG A 209 -2.71 17.08 29.15
CA ARG A 209 -1.67 17.98 28.65
C ARG A 209 -1.88 18.33 27.17
N PHE A 210 -2.32 17.39 26.35
CA PHE A 210 -2.68 17.56 24.94
C PHE A 210 -3.92 18.44 24.79
N ILE A 211 -4.99 18.19 25.56
CA ILE A 211 -6.16 19.07 25.65
C ILE A 211 -5.75 20.47 26.16
N SER A 212 -4.81 20.56 27.11
CA SER A 212 -4.27 21.84 27.58
C SER A 212 -3.43 22.57 26.52
N THR A 213 -2.74 21.85 25.63
CA THR A 213 -2.00 22.42 24.49
C THR A 213 -2.94 22.83 23.35
N CYS A 214 -4.07 22.14 23.16
CA CYS A 214 -5.13 22.55 22.22
C CYS A 214 -6.01 23.70 22.76
N ARG A 215 -6.13 23.82 24.11
CA ARG A 215 -6.83 24.92 24.81
C ARG A 215 -6.23 26.30 24.56
N SER A 216 -4.94 26.41 24.23
CA SER A 216 -4.33 27.72 23.94
C SER A 216 -4.72 28.29 22.57
N HIS A 217 -5.45 27.54 21.73
CA HIS A 217 -5.76 27.93 20.34
C HIS A 217 -7.24 27.79 19.94
N THR A 218 -8.11 27.34 20.84
CA THR A 218 -9.57 27.25 20.64
C THR A 218 -10.26 28.09 21.72
N HIS A 219 -10.64 29.33 21.40
CA HIS A 219 -11.29 30.29 22.30
C HIS A 219 -12.68 29.80 22.78
N THR A 220 -12.71 28.80 23.66
CA THR A 220 -13.90 28.35 24.37
C THR A 220 -13.65 28.46 25.86
N HIS A 221 -14.23 29.49 26.49
CA HIS A 221 -14.16 29.68 27.94
C HIS A 221 -15.21 28.80 28.62
N THR A 222 -14.84 27.61 29.07
CA THR A 222 -15.54 26.92 30.16
C THR A 222 -14.56 26.18 31.08
N HIS A 223 -14.61 26.49 32.37
CA HIS A 223 -13.83 25.84 33.42
C HIS A 223 -14.30 24.39 33.61
N THR A 224 -13.65 23.44 32.95
CA THR A 224 -13.69 22.03 33.38
C THR A 224 -12.58 21.82 34.40
N HIS A 225 -12.81 22.27 35.63
CA HIS A 225 -12.15 21.70 36.80
C HIS A 225 -12.82 20.36 37.06
N VAL A 226 -12.17 19.30 36.60
CA VAL A 226 -12.65 17.93 36.71
C VAL A 226 -12.66 17.53 38.21
N PRO A 227 -13.80 17.20 38.83
CA PRO A 227 -13.81 16.71 40.21
C PRO A 227 -13.53 15.20 40.21
N ILE A 228 -12.38 14.77 39.68
CA ILE A 228 -11.93 13.36 39.77
C ILE A 228 -11.46 13.01 41.19
N THR A 229 -11.02 14.02 41.96
CA THR A 229 -10.77 13.87 43.40
C THR A 229 -12.02 13.47 44.19
N ALA A 230 -13.23 13.77 43.69
CA ALA A 230 -14.47 13.37 44.37
C ALA A 230 -14.83 11.89 44.18
N ILE A 231 -14.41 11.27 43.07
CA ILE A 231 -14.69 9.86 42.77
C ILE A 231 -13.62 8.95 43.39
N VAL A 232 -12.35 9.39 43.41
CA VAL A 232 -11.24 8.69 44.10
C VAL A 232 -11.34 8.78 45.64
N ALA A 233 -12.13 9.72 46.17
CA ALA A 233 -12.38 9.85 47.61
C ALA A 233 -13.33 8.79 48.19
N CYS A 234 -14.01 7.97 47.37
CA CYS A 234 -14.78 6.83 47.85
C CYS A 234 -13.85 5.64 48.18
N ARG A 235 -12.98 5.82 49.18
CA ARG A 235 -12.41 4.67 49.90
C ARG A 235 -13.46 4.14 50.87
N PRO A 236 -13.68 2.82 50.96
CA PRO A 236 -14.68 2.24 51.86
C PRO A 236 -14.44 2.54 53.35
N ASP A 237 -13.27 3.09 53.71
CA ASP A 237 -12.87 3.35 55.10
C ASP A 237 -12.99 4.82 55.56
N VAL A 238 -13.51 5.74 54.74
CA VAL A 238 -13.75 7.15 55.15
C VAL A 238 -15.09 7.66 54.62
N LEU A 239 -16.19 7.09 55.11
CA LEU A 239 -17.50 7.73 55.01
C LEU A 239 -17.75 8.51 56.31
N PRO A 240 -17.97 9.85 56.27
CA PRO A 240 -18.54 10.54 57.43
C PRO A 240 -19.96 9.98 57.69
N PRO A 241 -20.48 10.06 58.94
CA PRO A 241 -21.78 9.48 59.26
C PRO A 241 -22.84 10.07 58.33
N LEU A 242 -23.36 9.24 57.42
CA LEU A 242 -24.34 9.63 56.43
C LEU A 242 -25.59 10.13 57.14
N SER A 243 -25.90 11.41 56.94
CA SER A 243 -27.24 11.94 57.14
C SER A 243 -28.21 11.17 56.24
N THR A 244 -29.04 10.32 56.87
CA THR A 244 -30.35 9.76 56.45
C THR A 244 -30.84 10.15 55.04
N GLY A 245 -30.17 9.64 54.01
CA GLY A 245 -30.56 9.72 52.61
C GLY A 245 -29.84 8.62 51.84
N ASP A 246 -30.57 7.88 51.00
CA ASP A 246 -30.09 6.65 50.38
C ASP A 246 -28.89 6.95 49.47
N TRP A 247 -27.68 6.59 49.88
CA TRP A 247 -26.42 6.81 49.14
C TRP A 247 -26.46 6.29 47.69
N ARG A 248 -27.42 5.40 47.41
CA ARG A 248 -27.77 4.86 46.10
C ARG A 248 -28.30 5.93 45.15
N GLU A 249 -29.13 6.84 45.64
CA GLU A 249 -29.64 7.99 44.87
C GLU A 249 -28.53 9.01 44.57
N GLN A 250 -27.47 9.02 45.37
CA GLN A 250 -26.29 9.88 45.17
C GLN A 250 -25.25 9.27 44.23
N LEU A 251 -25.20 7.94 44.12
CA LEU A 251 -24.25 7.23 43.25
C LEU A 251 -24.63 7.34 41.77
N HIS A 252 -25.92 7.24 41.45
CA HIS A 252 -26.42 7.35 40.09
C HIS A 252 -25.95 8.65 39.37
N PRO A 253 -26.17 9.87 39.90
CA PRO A 253 -25.72 11.10 39.24
C PRO A 253 -24.19 11.20 39.13
N LEU A 254 -23.43 10.59 40.05
CA LEU A 254 -21.96 10.55 39.98
C LEU A 254 -21.46 9.64 38.86
N VAL A 255 -22.07 8.47 38.69
CA VAL A 255 -21.72 7.53 37.62
C VAL A 255 -22.16 8.06 36.26
N THR A 256 -23.35 8.66 36.16
CA THR A 256 -23.80 9.35 34.94
C THR A 256 -22.81 10.46 34.57
N LYS A 257 -22.42 11.31 35.54
CA LYS A 257 -21.45 12.38 35.31
C LYS A 257 -20.06 11.86 34.91
N LEU A 258 -19.63 10.71 35.43
CA LEU A 258 -18.40 10.04 35.01
C LEU A 258 -18.49 9.59 33.54
N LYS A 259 -19.60 8.94 33.15
CA LYS A 259 -19.83 8.52 31.76
C LYS A 259 -19.85 9.72 30.81
N ASP A 260 -20.49 10.81 31.20
CA ASP A 260 -20.52 12.05 30.43
C ASP A 260 -19.12 12.65 30.29
N CYS A 261 -18.34 12.73 31.38
CA CYS A 261 -16.97 13.25 31.35
C CYS A 261 -16.03 12.36 30.50
N VAL A 262 -16.13 11.04 30.60
CA VAL A 262 -15.31 10.10 29.80
C VAL A 262 -15.64 10.26 28.32
N THR A 263 -16.92 10.34 27.98
CA THR A 263 -17.38 10.59 26.62
C THR A 263 -16.87 11.94 26.11
N GLU A 264 -16.96 13.01 26.92
CA GLU A 264 -16.48 14.33 26.55
C GLU A 264 -14.95 14.38 26.33
N VAL A 265 -14.17 13.67 27.14
CA VAL A 265 -12.70 13.59 27.00
C VAL A 265 -12.30 12.79 25.77
N VAL A 266 -12.98 11.67 25.48
CA VAL A 266 -12.77 10.88 24.26
C VAL A 266 -13.09 11.72 23.03
N GLU A 267 -14.23 12.41 23.03
CA GLU A 267 -14.63 13.31 21.95
C GLU A 267 -13.61 14.45 21.75
N LYS A 268 -13.10 15.05 22.83
CA LYS A 268 -12.06 16.09 22.75
C LYS A 268 -10.72 15.55 22.24
N ALA A 269 -10.33 14.34 22.62
CA ALA A 269 -9.12 13.69 22.12
C ALA A 269 -9.24 13.34 20.64
N LYS A 270 -10.39 12.83 20.21
CA LYS A 270 -10.75 12.62 18.79
C LYS A 270 -10.68 13.93 18.02
N ARG A 271 -11.31 15.01 18.52
CA ARG A 271 -11.29 16.34 17.89
C ARG A 271 -9.87 16.91 17.77
N ALA A 272 -9.07 16.83 18.82
CA ALA A 272 -7.71 17.36 18.83
C ALA A 272 -6.76 16.52 17.95
N MET A 273 -7.00 15.22 17.78
CA MET A 273 -6.23 14.39 16.86
C MET A 273 -6.62 14.63 15.40
N THR A 274 -7.92 14.70 15.12
CA THR A 274 -8.40 15.06 13.79
C THR A 274 -7.96 16.48 13.41
N PHE A 275 -7.73 17.38 14.37
CA PHE A 275 -7.07 18.66 14.17
C PHE A 275 -5.59 18.53 13.76
N VAL A 276 -4.81 17.65 14.40
CA VAL A 276 -3.41 17.36 13.99
C VAL A 276 -3.36 16.76 12.57
N LEU A 277 -4.30 15.87 12.25
CA LEU A 277 -4.45 15.29 10.91
C LEU A 277 -4.94 16.32 9.87
N LEU A 278 -5.85 17.21 10.25
CA LEU A 278 -6.28 18.34 9.42
C LEU A 278 -5.11 19.28 9.15
N GLN A 279 -4.25 19.50 10.14
CA GLN A 279 -3.06 20.35 9.99
C GLN A 279 -2.04 19.71 9.05
N GLU A 280 -1.85 18.39 9.09
CA GLU A 280 -1.06 17.65 8.10
C GLU A 280 -1.65 17.76 6.68
N ALA A 281 -2.98 17.61 6.56
CA ALA A 281 -3.70 17.77 5.30
C ALA A 281 -3.70 19.22 4.79
N ALA A 282 -3.65 20.21 5.68
CA ALA A 282 -3.57 21.63 5.38
C ALA A 282 -2.16 22.11 5.00
N CYS A 283 -1.13 21.56 5.64
CA CYS A 283 0.27 21.74 5.22
C CYS A 283 0.54 21.06 3.87
N SER A 284 -0.42 20.29 3.37
CA SER A 284 -0.41 19.84 2.00
C SER A 284 -0.92 20.95 1.09
N LEU A 285 0.01 21.74 0.55
CA LEU A 285 -0.24 22.69 -0.55
C LEU A 285 -1.16 22.07 -1.62
N PRO A 286 -1.88 22.84 -2.45
CA PRO A 286 -2.70 22.30 -3.55
C PRO A 286 -1.99 21.24 -4.40
N GLN A 287 -0.67 21.32 -4.50
CA GLN A 287 0.20 20.37 -5.15
C GLN A 287 0.17 18.96 -4.53
N GLY A 288 0.08 18.82 -3.20
CA GLY A 288 0.09 17.52 -2.51
C GLY A 288 -1.03 16.59 -2.95
N PHE A 289 -2.23 17.14 -3.17
CA PHE A 289 -3.38 16.40 -3.69
C PHE A 289 -3.18 15.93 -5.14
N HIS A 290 -2.60 16.78 -6.00
CA HIS A 290 -2.25 16.38 -7.36
C HIS A 290 -1.17 15.29 -7.39
N LEU A 291 -0.21 15.34 -6.46
CA LEU A 291 0.81 14.30 -6.32
C LEU A 291 0.22 12.99 -5.82
N GLN A 292 -0.73 13.04 -4.87
CA GLN A 292 -1.46 11.86 -4.43
C GLN A 292 -2.25 11.23 -5.57
N GLN A 293 -2.98 12.03 -6.36
CA GLN A 293 -3.67 11.52 -7.55
C GLN A 293 -2.70 10.88 -8.55
N ARG A 294 -1.56 11.51 -8.84
CA ARG A 294 -0.54 10.94 -9.71
C ARG A 294 -0.01 9.60 -9.18
N ARG A 295 0.24 9.51 -7.87
CA ARG A 295 0.68 8.29 -7.19
C ARG A 295 -0.37 7.19 -7.24
N ASP A 296 -1.64 7.52 -6.98
CA ASP A 296 -2.77 6.59 -7.05
C ASP A 296 -2.93 6.02 -8.47
N VAL A 297 -2.78 6.86 -9.50
CA VAL A 297 -2.81 6.44 -10.92
C VAL A 297 -1.71 5.43 -11.24
N VAL A 298 -0.46 5.77 -10.92
CA VAL A 298 0.70 4.93 -11.26
C VAL A 298 0.67 3.63 -10.44
N PHE A 299 0.30 3.71 -9.16
CA PHE A 299 0.13 2.54 -8.30
C PHE A 299 -0.98 1.61 -8.82
N SER A 300 -2.11 2.15 -9.27
CA SER A 300 -3.19 1.35 -9.86
C SER A 300 -2.74 0.54 -11.08
N GLN A 301 -2.01 1.20 -12.00
CA GLN A 301 -1.45 0.52 -13.18
C GLN A 301 -0.45 -0.57 -12.77
N ALA A 302 0.40 -0.30 -11.78
CA ALA A 302 1.39 -1.23 -11.27
C ALA A 302 0.73 -2.43 -10.54
N LEU A 303 -0.28 -2.20 -9.71
CA LEU A 303 -0.98 -3.25 -8.95
C LEU A 303 -1.77 -4.18 -9.86
N ALA A 304 -2.49 -3.64 -10.85
CA ALA A 304 -3.21 -4.45 -11.83
C ALA A 304 -2.25 -5.37 -12.59
N THR A 305 -1.08 -4.85 -12.97
CA THR A 305 -0.02 -5.62 -13.62
C THR A 305 0.53 -6.70 -12.67
N LEU A 306 0.85 -6.35 -11.42
CA LEU A 306 1.36 -7.31 -10.44
C LEU A 306 0.35 -8.42 -10.13
N ALA A 307 -0.92 -8.07 -9.89
CA ALA A 307 -1.98 -9.02 -9.59
C ALA A 307 -2.14 -10.05 -10.73
N CYS A 308 -2.10 -9.60 -11.99
CA CYS A 308 -2.08 -10.47 -13.16
C CYS A 308 -0.91 -11.47 -13.12
N GLY A 309 0.30 -10.98 -12.89
CA GLY A 309 1.47 -11.85 -12.82
C GLY A 309 1.44 -12.82 -11.63
N PHE A 310 0.93 -12.37 -10.47
CA PHE A 310 0.79 -13.20 -9.28
C PHE A 310 -0.19 -14.34 -9.50
N VAL A 311 -1.39 -14.04 -10.03
CA VAL A 311 -2.40 -15.05 -10.34
C VAL A 311 -1.83 -16.08 -11.33
N MET A 312 -1.20 -15.61 -12.41
CA MET A 312 -0.58 -16.51 -13.39
C MET A 312 0.49 -17.41 -12.77
N ARG A 313 1.38 -16.85 -11.95
CA ARG A 313 2.46 -17.61 -11.29
C ARG A 313 1.92 -18.60 -10.27
N LEU A 314 0.88 -18.21 -9.51
CA LEU A 314 0.20 -19.07 -8.56
C LEU A 314 -0.36 -20.30 -9.27
N TYR A 315 -1.20 -20.11 -10.31
CA TYR A 315 -1.77 -21.21 -11.08
C TYR A 315 -0.70 -22.11 -11.71
N ALA A 316 0.39 -21.54 -12.22
CA ALA A 316 1.49 -22.31 -12.79
C ALA A 316 2.29 -23.12 -11.74
N GLY A 317 2.28 -22.70 -10.47
CA GLY A 317 3.02 -23.33 -9.38
C GLY A 317 2.19 -24.21 -8.44
N MET A 318 0.88 -24.35 -8.67
CA MET A 318 -0.03 -25.03 -7.75
C MET A 318 0.34 -26.48 -7.41
N GLN A 319 1.02 -27.18 -8.32
CA GLN A 319 1.43 -28.57 -8.11
C GLN A 319 2.86 -28.70 -7.57
N ASP A 320 3.62 -27.60 -7.54
CA ASP A 320 5.00 -27.56 -7.10
C ASP A 320 5.06 -27.27 -5.59
N LYS A 321 5.35 -28.32 -4.81
CA LYS A 321 5.47 -28.24 -3.35
C LYS A 321 6.62 -27.32 -2.91
N GLY A 322 7.70 -27.25 -3.69
CA GLY A 322 8.84 -26.37 -3.42
C GLY A 322 8.44 -24.91 -3.59
N PHE A 323 7.75 -24.60 -4.69
CA PHE A 323 7.16 -23.27 -4.93
C PHE A 323 6.20 -22.86 -3.82
N LEU A 324 5.24 -23.73 -3.46
CA LEU A 324 4.26 -23.40 -2.42
C LEU A 324 4.96 -23.12 -1.08
N ARG A 325 5.95 -23.95 -0.71
CA ARG A 325 6.78 -23.73 0.48
C ARG A 325 7.47 -22.37 0.45
N GLN A 326 8.12 -22.02 -0.66
CA GLN A 326 8.73 -20.70 -0.84
C GLN A 326 7.71 -19.56 -0.67
N LEU A 327 6.53 -19.71 -1.29
CA LEU A 327 5.47 -18.71 -1.31
C LEU A 327 5.01 -18.35 0.12
N HIS A 328 4.74 -19.34 0.99
CA HIS A 328 4.26 -19.06 2.35
C HIS A 328 5.38 -18.81 3.38
N GLN A 329 6.62 -19.26 3.15
CA GLN A 329 7.73 -19.04 4.10
C GLN A 329 8.48 -17.72 3.88
N VAL A 330 8.60 -17.31 2.61
CA VAL A 330 9.41 -16.14 2.22
C VAL A 330 8.56 -15.14 1.45
N GLY A 331 7.92 -15.58 0.37
CA GLY A 331 7.26 -14.75 -0.63
C GLY A 331 7.90 -14.90 -2.02
N LEU A 332 7.54 -14.03 -2.95
CA LEU A 332 8.03 -14.08 -4.33
C LEU A 332 8.75 -12.79 -4.72
N VAL A 333 9.79 -12.89 -5.55
CA VAL A 333 10.34 -11.73 -6.23
C VAL A 333 9.51 -11.42 -7.49
N ALA A 334 9.20 -10.15 -7.71
CA ALA A 334 8.55 -9.65 -8.92
C ALA A 334 9.54 -8.74 -9.64
N GLN A 335 10.15 -9.23 -10.70
CA GLN A 335 11.15 -8.48 -11.47
C GLN A 335 10.44 -7.72 -12.60
N PHE A 336 10.57 -6.40 -12.56
CA PHE A 336 10.11 -5.47 -13.58
C PHE A 336 11.28 -5.02 -14.44
N GLU A 337 11.26 -5.41 -15.70
CA GLU A 337 12.17 -4.95 -16.74
C GLU A 337 11.60 -3.70 -17.42
N SER A 338 12.35 -2.60 -17.43
CA SER A 338 11.98 -1.37 -18.13
C SER A 338 12.98 -1.03 -19.23
N LEU A 339 12.43 -0.71 -20.41
CA LEU A 339 13.19 -0.34 -21.60
C LEU A 339 13.13 1.18 -21.89
N LEU A 340 12.70 1.96 -20.90
CA LEU A 340 12.56 3.42 -20.99
C LEU A 340 13.93 4.11 -21.05
N SER A 341 14.02 5.10 -21.93
CA SER A 341 15.18 5.98 -21.98
C SER A 341 15.16 7.02 -20.88
N THR A 342 16.34 7.50 -20.46
CA THR A 342 16.47 8.60 -19.50
C THR A 342 16.46 9.97 -20.19
N TYR A 343 15.67 10.11 -21.27
CA TYR A 343 15.60 11.33 -22.06
C TYR A 343 14.16 11.77 -22.33
N SER A 344 13.96 13.06 -22.59
CA SER A 344 12.67 13.64 -22.97
C SER A 344 11.55 13.25 -21.99
N GLU A 345 10.39 12.78 -22.45
CA GLU A 345 9.27 12.38 -21.59
C GLU A 345 9.51 11.05 -20.87
N GLU A 346 10.34 10.16 -21.41
CA GLU A 346 10.53 8.80 -20.84
C GLU A 346 11.25 8.83 -19.50
N ILE A 347 12.07 9.85 -19.23
CA ILE A 347 12.65 10.05 -17.89
C ILE A 347 11.57 10.30 -16.83
N GLY A 348 10.53 11.08 -17.17
CA GLY A 348 9.40 11.33 -16.27
C GLY A 348 8.53 10.10 -16.10
N MET A 349 8.41 9.25 -17.13
CA MET A 349 7.73 7.95 -17.01
C MET A 349 8.52 7.01 -16.09
N LEU A 350 9.85 7.03 -16.16
CA LEU A 350 10.70 6.23 -15.27
C LEU A 350 10.62 6.73 -13.82
N GLU A 351 10.55 8.05 -13.60
CA GLU A 351 10.31 8.66 -12.29
C GLU A 351 8.93 8.32 -11.71
N ASP A 352 7.90 8.13 -12.55
CA ASP A 352 6.60 7.59 -12.13
C ASP A 352 6.73 6.11 -11.75
N MET A 353 7.24 5.30 -12.67
CA MET A 353 7.37 3.84 -12.55
C MET A 353 8.21 3.42 -11.34
N GLU A 354 9.30 4.12 -11.03
CA GLU A 354 10.13 3.89 -9.83
C GLU A 354 9.29 3.92 -8.55
N VAL A 355 8.49 4.98 -8.38
CA VAL A 355 7.66 5.16 -7.17
C VAL A 355 6.52 4.15 -7.16
N GLY A 356 5.83 3.97 -8.28
CA GLY A 356 4.70 3.05 -8.39
C GLY A 356 5.07 1.60 -8.09
N ILE A 357 6.22 1.14 -8.58
CA ILE A 357 6.71 -0.21 -8.32
C ILE A 357 7.23 -0.35 -6.88
N ALA A 358 7.95 0.65 -6.36
CA ALA A 358 8.39 0.64 -4.97
C ALA A 358 7.22 0.56 -4.00
N ASP A 359 6.09 1.21 -4.31
CA ASP A 359 4.87 1.15 -3.49
C ASP A 359 4.19 -0.22 -3.44
N LEU A 360 4.47 -1.12 -4.39
CA LEU A 360 3.95 -2.49 -4.35
C LEU A 360 4.44 -3.28 -3.13
N GLN A 361 5.50 -2.85 -2.45
CA GLN A 361 5.94 -3.44 -1.17
C GLN A 361 4.87 -3.35 -0.06
N LYS A 362 3.89 -2.46 -0.21
CA LYS A 362 2.75 -2.28 0.71
C LYS A 362 1.62 -3.29 0.47
N VAL A 363 1.76 -4.13 -0.56
CA VAL A 363 0.74 -5.08 -0.99
C VAL A 363 1.09 -6.47 -0.46
N VAL A 364 0.09 -7.13 0.12
CA VAL A 364 0.15 -8.55 0.45
C VAL A 364 -0.93 -9.29 -0.31
N PHE A 365 -0.68 -10.56 -0.62
CA PHE A 365 -1.64 -11.45 -1.24
C PHE A 365 -2.18 -12.43 -0.21
N GLN A 366 -3.44 -12.81 -0.35
CA GLN A 366 -4.05 -13.84 0.48
C GLN A 366 -4.84 -14.76 -0.44
N ILE A 367 -4.69 -16.08 -0.29
CA ILE A 367 -5.46 -17.03 -1.08
C ILE A 367 -6.74 -17.37 -0.30
N THR A 368 -7.88 -17.34 -0.97
CA THR A 368 -9.19 -17.61 -0.37
C THR A 368 -9.92 -18.72 -1.13
N GLU A 369 -10.87 -19.38 -0.48
CA GLU A 369 -11.79 -20.29 -1.16
C GLU A 369 -12.87 -19.48 -1.89
N ALA A 370 -13.09 -19.78 -3.17
CA ALA A 370 -14.18 -19.19 -3.94
C ALA A 370 -15.54 -19.70 -3.47
N GLN A 371 -16.58 -18.85 -3.53
CA GLN A 371 -17.94 -19.26 -3.15
C GLN A 371 -18.53 -20.24 -4.17
N THR A 372 -18.31 -19.95 -5.46
CA THR A 372 -18.69 -20.80 -6.58
C THR A 372 -17.53 -20.90 -7.59
N ASP A 373 -17.66 -21.80 -8.56
CA ASP A 373 -16.73 -21.93 -9.68
C ASP A 373 -17.06 -20.95 -10.83
N ASP A 374 -17.99 -20.01 -10.62
CA ASP A 374 -18.33 -18.99 -11.62
C ASP A 374 -17.19 -17.98 -11.79
N LEU A 375 -16.97 -17.51 -13.02
CA LEU A 375 -15.84 -16.64 -13.35
C LEU A 375 -15.79 -15.35 -12.52
N GLY A 376 -16.94 -14.80 -12.12
CA GLY A 376 -17.00 -13.60 -11.28
C GLY A 376 -16.51 -13.82 -9.85
N ASP A 377 -16.74 -15.01 -9.29
CA ASP A 377 -16.30 -15.37 -7.93
C ASP A 377 -14.82 -15.76 -7.87
N LEU A 378 -14.19 -15.95 -9.04
CA LEU A 378 -12.76 -16.24 -9.21
C LEU A 378 -11.93 -14.97 -9.46
N GLU A 379 -12.55 -13.79 -9.52
CA GLU A 379 -11.81 -12.54 -9.67
C GLU A 379 -11.11 -12.12 -8.37
N PRO A 380 -9.84 -11.65 -8.44
CA PRO A 380 -9.15 -11.09 -7.29
C PRO A 380 -9.87 -9.87 -6.70
N LEU A 381 -9.93 -9.83 -5.38
CA LEU A 381 -10.53 -8.74 -4.61
C LEU A 381 -9.46 -7.94 -3.86
N VAL A 382 -9.42 -6.63 -4.10
CA VAL A 382 -8.53 -5.68 -3.43
C VAL A 382 -9.25 -5.12 -2.21
N ARG A 383 -8.57 -5.13 -1.06
CA ARG A 383 -9.02 -4.54 0.20
C ARG A 383 -7.92 -3.71 0.83
N GLY A 384 -8.28 -2.81 1.74
CA GLY A 384 -7.32 -2.03 2.53
C GLY A 384 -7.35 -0.54 2.20
N ARG A 385 -6.22 0.13 2.44
CA ARG A 385 -6.03 1.59 2.33
C ARG A 385 -4.68 1.90 1.68
N ARG A 386 -4.43 3.16 1.31
CA ARG A 386 -3.19 3.58 0.58
C ARG A 386 -1.87 3.17 1.23
N ASP A 387 -1.86 2.99 2.55
CA ASP A 387 -0.72 2.55 3.35
C ASP A 387 -0.53 1.03 3.34
N HIS A 388 -1.61 0.25 3.17
CA HIS A 388 -1.56 -1.20 3.13
C HIS A 388 -2.73 -1.81 2.36
N PHE A 389 -2.43 -2.57 1.31
CA PHE A 389 -3.42 -3.29 0.51
C PHE A 389 -3.28 -4.81 0.64
N THR A 390 -4.41 -5.50 0.65
CA THR A 390 -4.49 -6.96 0.55
C THR A 390 -5.22 -7.33 -0.73
N VAL A 391 -4.59 -8.14 -1.58
CA VAL A 391 -5.23 -8.73 -2.77
C VAL A 391 -5.61 -10.18 -2.43
N GLN A 392 -6.90 -10.41 -2.28
CA GLN A 392 -7.46 -11.74 -2.08
C GLN A 392 -7.61 -12.43 -3.43
N VAL A 393 -7.04 -13.62 -3.58
CA VAL A 393 -7.09 -14.43 -4.79
C VAL A 393 -7.96 -15.65 -4.52
N PRO A 394 -9.23 -15.63 -4.93
CA PRO A 394 -10.11 -16.78 -4.76
C PRO A 394 -9.70 -17.93 -5.71
N LEU A 395 -9.70 -19.16 -5.19
CA LEU A 395 -9.47 -20.38 -5.95
C LEU A 395 -10.67 -21.32 -5.87
N PRO A 396 -10.93 -22.12 -6.91
CA PRO A 396 -11.94 -23.17 -6.86
C PRO A 396 -11.72 -24.11 -5.69
N ARG A 397 -12.80 -24.57 -5.07
CA ARG A 397 -12.77 -25.37 -3.83
C ARG A 397 -11.81 -26.56 -3.88
N LEU A 398 -11.83 -27.31 -5.00
CA LEU A 398 -10.96 -28.48 -5.20
C LEU A 398 -9.47 -28.11 -5.22
N VAL A 399 -9.13 -26.94 -5.75
CA VAL A 399 -7.76 -26.43 -5.82
C VAL A 399 -7.33 -25.84 -4.47
N PHE A 400 -8.24 -25.18 -3.76
CA PHE A 400 -7.96 -24.61 -2.44
C PHE A 400 -7.64 -25.68 -1.39
N GLN A 401 -8.33 -26.82 -1.43
CA GLN A 401 -8.16 -27.90 -0.45
C GLN A 401 -6.78 -28.57 -0.48
N VAL A 402 -6.10 -28.56 -1.64
CA VAL A 402 -4.77 -29.17 -1.79
C VAL A 402 -3.62 -28.26 -1.37
N LEU A 403 -3.91 -27.00 -1.00
CA LEU A 403 -2.90 -26.06 -0.54
C LEU A 403 -2.39 -26.38 0.88
N PRO A 404 -1.16 -25.95 1.22
CA PRO A 404 -0.64 -25.98 2.58
C PRO A 404 -1.58 -25.30 3.57
N GLU A 405 -1.61 -25.82 4.80
CA GLU A 405 -2.48 -25.34 5.88
C GLU A 405 -2.26 -23.85 6.15
N GLU A 406 -1.02 -23.38 6.15
CA GLU A 406 -0.70 -21.97 6.41
C GLU A 406 -1.33 -21.04 5.38
N ILE A 407 -1.38 -21.46 4.11
CA ILE A 407 -2.01 -20.67 3.05
C ILE A 407 -3.53 -20.70 3.23
N ARG A 408 -4.10 -21.86 3.57
CA ARG A 408 -5.54 -22.03 3.79
C ARG A 408 -6.06 -21.26 5.00
N GLU A 409 -5.24 -21.10 6.02
CA GLU A 409 -5.52 -20.25 7.19
C GLU A 409 -5.44 -18.75 6.89
N GLY A 410 -5.10 -18.38 5.64
CA GLY A 410 -5.08 -16.98 5.21
C GLY A 410 -3.79 -16.24 5.52
N LYS A 411 -2.66 -16.96 5.64
CA LYS A 411 -1.35 -16.32 5.84
C LYS A 411 -1.06 -15.30 4.72
N PRO A 412 -0.63 -14.06 5.07
CA PRO A 412 -0.30 -13.06 4.07
C PRO A 412 0.98 -13.45 3.31
N LEU A 413 0.89 -13.43 1.99
CA LEU A 413 1.93 -13.78 1.04
C LEU A 413 2.57 -12.50 0.51
N ARG A 414 3.87 -12.34 0.71
CA ARG A 414 4.59 -11.12 0.33
C ARG A 414 5.16 -11.21 -1.08
N VAL A 415 5.24 -10.06 -1.74
CA VAL A 415 5.96 -9.90 -3.00
C VAL A 415 7.03 -8.83 -2.83
N PHE A 416 8.22 -9.10 -3.39
CA PHE A 416 9.37 -8.21 -3.39
C PHE A 416 9.54 -7.63 -4.80
N PRO A 417 8.99 -6.44 -5.09
CA PRO A 417 9.14 -5.81 -6.39
C PRO A 417 10.58 -5.31 -6.58
N VAL A 418 11.18 -5.62 -7.72
CA VAL A 418 12.50 -5.10 -8.13
C VAL A 418 12.44 -4.56 -9.55
N LEU A 419 12.90 -3.33 -9.77
CA LEU A 419 12.91 -2.63 -11.06
C LEU A 419 14.33 -2.54 -11.60
N PHE A 420 14.55 -3.05 -12.81
CA PHE A 420 15.78 -2.83 -13.57
C PHE A 420 15.45 -2.12 -14.89
N ASN A 421 16.14 -1.00 -15.15
CA ASN A 421 15.95 -0.18 -16.35
C ASN A 421 17.22 -0.13 -17.20
N VAL A 422 17.08 -0.35 -18.50
CA VAL A 422 18.08 -0.01 -19.50
C VAL A 422 17.36 0.55 -20.72
N GLY A 423 17.58 1.82 -21.05
CA GLY A 423 16.96 2.44 -22.22
C GLY A 423 17.39 1.78 -23.54
N ILE A 424 16.42 1.34 -24.36
CA ILE A 424 16.70 0.72 -25.67
C ILE A 424 16.03 1.51 -26.79
N ASN A 425 16.56 2.69 -27.11
CA ASN A 425 16.18 3.48 -28.29
C ASN A 425 17.28 4.48 -28.67
N GLU A 426 17.06 5.27 -29.72
CA GLU A 426 17.99 6.36 -30.12
C GLU A 426 18.08 7.47 -29.06
N GLN A 427 16.98 7.76 -28.37
CA GLN A 427 16.96 8.76 -27.29
C GLN A 427 17.88 8.38 -26.12
N GLN A 428 18.03 7.09 -25.82
CA GLN A 428 19.00 6.62 -24.83
C GLN A 428 20.43 6.87 -25.30
N THR A 429 20.73 6.72 -26.60
CA THR A 429 22.05 7.08 -27.13
C THR A 429 22.34 8.57 -26.90
N ILE A 430 21.32 9.42 -27.02
CA ILE A 430 21.44 10.86 -26.75
C ILE A 430 21.67 11.09 -25.25
N ALA A 431 20.91 10.43 -24.37
CA ALA A 431 21.10 10.52 -22.92
C ALA A 431 22.51 10.10 -22.48
N GLU A 432 23.03 9.00 -23.00
CA GLU A 432 24.38 8.51 -22.65
C GLU A 432 25.50 9.46 -23.12
N ARG A 433 25.28 10.18 -24.22
CA ARG A 433 26.29 11.09 -24.79
C ARG A 433 26.22 12.50 -24.22
N PHE A 434 25.01 12.98 -23.94
CA PHE A 434 24.75 14.40 -23.66
C PHE A 434 23.77 14.65 -22.50
N GLY A 435 23.15 13.60 -21.96
CA GLY A 435 22.15 13.70 -20.90
C GLY A 435 22.63 13.13 -19.57
N ASP A 436 21.66 12.90 -18.69
CA ASP A 436 21.88 12.31 -17.38
C ASP A 436 21.32 10.89 -17.33
N ILE A 437 22.12 9.94 -16.86
CA ILE A 437 21.76 8.53 -16.66
C ILE A 437 21.72 8.15 -15.17
N SER A 438 21.96 9.10 -14.27
CA SER A 438 22.06 8.88 -12.81
C SER A 438 20.79 8.28 -12.21
N LEU A 439 19.61 8.63 -12.73
CA LEU A 439 18.33 8.03 -12.34
C LEU A 439 18.33 6.52 -12.58
N GLN A 440 18.76 6.09 -13.77
CA GLN A 440 18.82 4.67 -14.13
C GLN A 440 19.85 3.93 -13.26
N GLU A 441 21.04 4.50 -13.06
CA GLU A 441 22.09 3.92 -12.23
C GLU A 441 21.61 3.75 -10.78
N ARG A 442 20.98 4.77 -10.20
CA ARG A 442 20.40 4.73 -8.84
C ARG A 442 19.31 3.65 -8.72
N ILE A 443 18.38 3.60 -9.68
CA ILE A 443 17.30 2.60 -9.69
C ILE A 443 17.91 1.20 -9.72
N ASN A 444 18.83 0.92 -10.64
CA ASN A 444 19.43 -0.41 -10.79
C ASN A 444 20.25 -0.80 -9.55
N GLN A 445 21.03 0.12 -8.98
CA GLN A 445 21.79 -0.11 -7.76
C GLN A 445 20.89 -0.44 -6.58
N ARG A 446 19.84 0.36 -6.35
CA ARG A 446 18.92 0.14 -5.25
C ARG A 446 18.17 -1.19 -5.37
N ASN A 447 17.75 -1.55 -6.58
CA ASN A 447 16.99 -2.79 -6.81
C ASN A 447 17.88 -4.04 -6.80
N PHE A 448 19.17 -3.90 -7.12
CA PHE A 448 20.15 -4.96 -6.87
C PHE A 448 20.26 -5.30 -5.38
N GLU A 449 20.36 -4.30 -4.50
CA GLU A 449 20.41 -4.52 -3.05
C GLU A 449 19.16 -5.26 -2.53
N ILE A 450 17.98 -4.90 -3.03
CA ILE A 450 16.71 -5.55 -2.66
C ILE A 450 16.71 -7.01 -3.13
N LEU A 451 17.14 -7.28 -4.36
CA LEU A 451 17.21 -8.63 -4.93
C LEU A 451 18.21 -9.50 -4.16
N GLU A 452 19.37 -8.95 -3.80
CA GLU A 452 20.39 -9.65 -3.02
C GLU A 452 19.88 -9.97 -1.60
N ALA A 453 19.22 -9.01 -0.94
CA ALA A 453 18.61 -9.22 0.37
C ALA A 453 17.51 -10.30 0.33
N TYR A 454 16.68 -10.30 -0.71
CA TYR A 454 15.68 -11.35 -0.93
C TYR A 454 16.34 -12.73 -1.12
N PHE A 455 17.41 -12.83 -1.91
CA PHE A 455 18.12 -14.09 -2.12
C PHE A 455 18.74 -14.64 -0.83
N LYS A 456 19.31 -13.77 0.02
CA LYS A 456 19.82 -14.13 1.35
C LYS A 456 18.68 -14.72 2.22
N LEU A 457 17.57 -14.00 2.32
CA LEU A 457 16.39 -14.45 3.08
C LEU A 457 15.83 -15.79 2.56
N LEU A 458 15.81 -15.99 1.23
CA LEU A 458 15.35 -17.22 0.62
C LEU A 458 16.26 -18.39 0.97
N SER A 459 17.58 -18.20 0.82
CA SER A 459 18.59 -19.23 1.07
C SER A 459 18.63 -19.69 2.53
N GLU A 460 18.25 -18.83 3.47
CA GLU A 460 18.15 -19.16 4.90
C GLU A 460 16.93 -20.04 5.23
N LYS A 461 15.83 -19.88 4.50
CA LYS A 461 14.53 -20.47 4.85
C LYS A 461 14.10 -21.63 3.97
N VAL A 462 14.57 -21.65 2.73
CA VAL A 462 14.10 -22.58 1.69
C VAL A 462 15.29 -23.36 1.13
N PRO A 463 15.25 -24.71 1.20
CA PRO A 463 16.28 -25.55 0.58
C PRO A 463 16.37 -25.34 -0.93
N THR A 464 17.57 -25.51 -1.50
CA THR A 464 17.82 -25.28 -2.93
C THR A 464 17.02 -26.23 -3.84
N GLU A 465 16.61 -27.41 -3.35
CA GLU A 465 15.78 -28.34 -4.13
C GLU A 465 14.36 -27.81 -4.38
N CYS A 466 13.93 -26.76 -3.67
CA CYS A 466 12.64 -26.11 -3.90
C CYS A 466 12.67 -25.09 -5.05
N LEU A 467 13.85 -24.81 -5.61
CA LEU A 467 14.02 -23.90 -6.73
C LEU A 467 13.94 -24.65 -8.07
N PRO A 468 13.53 -23.99 -9.17
CA PRO A 468 13.43 -24.64 -10.46
C PRO A 468 14.79 -25.14 -10.97
N CYS A 469 14.81 -26.34 -11.52
CA CYS A 469 15.99 -26.89 -12.18
C CYS A 469 16.01 -26.45 -13.66
N PHE A 470 17.08 -25.78 -14.06
CA PHE A 470 17.37 -25.42 -15.45
C PHE A 470 18.54 -26.27 -15.96
N GLN A 471 18.57 -26.57 -17.27
CA GLN A 471 19.68 -27.29 -17.91
C GLN A 471 20.98 -26.52 -17.79
N THR A 472 20.90 -25.19 -17.94
CA THR A 472 22.03 -24.31 -17.69
C THR A 472 22.22 -24.16 -16.18
N GLN A 473 23.20 -24.86 -15.59
CA GLN A 473 23.48 -24.85 -14.15
C GLN A 473 24.45 -23.76 -13.70
N THR A 474 24.26 -22.51 -14.12
CA THR A 474 25.04 -21.40 -13.52
C THR A 474 24.61 -21.23 -12.07
N ASP A 475 25.50 -20.92 -11.14
CA ASP A 475 25.08 -20.69 -9.76
C ASP A 475 24.35 -19.34 -9.61
N ILE A 476 23.34 -19.26 -8.74
CA ILE A 476 22.60 -17.99 -8.55
C ILE A 476 23.49 -16.93 -7.89
N LYS A 477 24.44 -17.31 -7.03
CA LYS A 477 25.38 -16.35 -6.42
C LYS A 477 26.31 -15.76 -7.47
N GLU A 478 26.82 -16.59 -8.38
CA GLU A 478 27.64 -16.13 -9.51
C GLU A 478 26.87 -15.15 -10.39
N LEU A 479 25.59 -15.43 -10.68
CA LEU A 479 24.74 -14.50 -11.42
C LEU A 479 24.53 -13.18 -10.66
N LEU A 480 24.34 -13.23 -9.33
CA LEU A 480 24.20 -12.02 -8.50
C LEU A 480 25.48 -11.20 -8.47
N GLU A 481 26.65 -11.83 -8.32
CA GLU A 481 27.95 -11.16 -8.39
C GLU A 481 28.14 -10.48 -9.76
N THR A 482 27.81 -11.20 -10.83
CA THR A 482 27.89 -10.68 -12.21
C THR A 482 26.92 -9.53 -12.42
N LEU A 483 25.69 -9.61 -11.88
CA LEU A 483 24.72 -8.51 -11.92
C LEU A 483 25.24 -7.29 -11.18
N GLY A 484 25.76 -7.47 -9.96
CA GLY A 484 26.32 -6.39 -9.14
C GLY A 484 27.46 -5.66 -9.87
N GLN A 485 28.36 -6.41 -10.50
CA GLN A 485 29.41 -5.85 -11.36
C GLN A 485 28.83 -5.06 -12.54
N ASN A 486 27.83 -5.60 -13.23
CA ASN A 486 27.21 -4.96 -14.38
C ASN A 486 26.45 -3.67 -14.04
N VAL A 487 25.85 -3.61 -12.85
CA VAL A 487 25.12 -2.44 -12.36
C VAL A 487 26.05 -1.26 -12.09
N VAL A 488 27.27 -1.51 -11.59
CA VAL A 488 28.28 -0.46 -11.36
C VAL A 488 29.15 -0.17 -12.59
N THR A 489 29.21 -1.11 -13.54
CA THR A 489 30.06 -0.97 -14.73
C THR A 489 29.44 0.03 -15.71
N LYS A 490 30.25 1.03 -16.09
CA LYS A 490 29.89 2.01 -17.12
C LYS A 490 30.01 1.39 -18.51
N LYS A 491 29.00 0.61 -18.90
CA LYS A 491 28.85 0.05 -20.25
C LYS A 491 27.64 0.67 -20.94
N ARG A 492 27.84 1.09 -22.18
CA ARG A 492 26.78 1.69 -23.01
C ARG A 492 25.66 0.68 -23.23
N LYS A 493 24.41 1.08 -22.94
CA LYS A 493 23.20 0.25 -23.02
C LYS A 493 23.45 -1.16 -22.50
N ASN A 494 23.87 -1.26 -21.23
CA ASN A 494 24.26 -2.53 -20.66
C ASN A 494 23.07 -3.49 -20.47
N VAL A 495 22.61 -4.11 -21.56
CA VAL A 495 21.45 -5.00 -21.59
C VAL A 495 21.66 -6.29 -20.78
N GLU A 496 22.90 -6.62 -20.43
CA GLU A 496 23.21 -7.75 -19.55
C GLU A 496 22.57 -7.59 -18.18
N ILE A 497 22.39 -6.36 -17.68
CA ILE A 497 21.64 -6.09 -16.44
C ILE A 497 20.24 -6.70 -16.52
N LEU A 498 19.52 -6.46 -17.62
CA LEU A 498 18.15 -6.95 -17.79
C LEU A 498 18.12 -8.47 -17.96
N TRP A 499 19.02 -9.00 -18.77
CA TRP A 499 19.11 -10.44 -19.04
C TRP A 499 19.46 -11.25 -17.79
N ILE A 500 20.46 -10.80 -17.01
CA ILE A 500 20.89 -11.48 -15.78
C ILE A 500 19.80 -11.36 -14.72
N ALA A 501 19.22 -10.17 -14.50
CA ALA A 501 18.13 -9.99 -13.55
C ALA A 501 16.90 -10.87 -13.89
N GLY A 502 16.57 -10.97 -15.18
CA GLY A 502 15.51 -11.87 -15.66
C GLY A 502 15.82 -13.34 -15.41
N THR A 503 17.05 -13.76 -15.70
CA THR A 503 17.52 -15.14 -15.46
C THR A 503 17.47 -15.49 -13.96
N ILE A 504 17.97 -14.60 -13.10
CA ILE A 504 17.88 -14.76 -11.63
C ILE A 504 16.42 -14.88 -11.20
N CYS A 505 15.54 -13.99 -11.68
CA CYS A 505 14.12 -14.04 -11.34
C CYS A 505 13.49 -15.40 -11.70
N ARG A 506 13.79 -15.97 -12.87
CA ARG A 506 13.28 -17.28 -13.28
C ARG A 506 13.78 -18.41 -12.39
N ARG A 507 15.05 -18.37 -12.00
CA ARG A 507 15.67 -19.35 -11.09
C ARG A 507 15.21 -19.21 -9.63
N LEU A 508 14.57 -18.10 -9.27
CA LEU A 508 14.03 -17.84 -7.94
C LEU A 508 12.50 -17.98 -7.86
N ASN A 509 11.88 -18.73 -8.78
CA ASN A 509 10.42 -18.87 -8.87
C ASN A 509 9.65 -17.54 -9.06
N GLY A 510 10.35 -16.46 -9.43
CA GLY A 510 9.82 -15.12 -9.47
C GLY A 510 8.87 -14.85 -10.63
N ILE A 511 8.28 -13.67 -10.61
CA ILE A 511 7.34 -13.19 -11.62
C ILE A 511 8.07 -12.22 -12.55
N ARG A 512 8.03 -12.49 -13.86
CA ARG A 512 8.70 -11.68 -14.90
C ARG A 512 7.73 -10.68 -15.53
N PHE A 513 8.11 -9.41 -15.52
CA PHE A 513 7.40 -8.32 -16.19
C PHE A 513 8.32 -7.61 -17.19
N THR A 514 7.78 -7.23 -18.34
CA THR A 514 8.51 -6.44 -19.35
C THR A 514 7.69 -5.23 -19.79
N SER A 515 8.30 -4.05 -19.67
CA SER A 515 7.66 -2.77 -19.93
C SER A 515 8.52 -1.85 -20.80
N CYS A 516 7.82 -1.08 -21.64
CA CYS A 516 8.36 0.11 -22.30
C CYS A 516 7.25 1.17 -22.34
N LYS A 517 7.46 2.31 -23.02
CA LYS A 517 6.47 3.40 -23.10
C LYS A 517 5.04 2.95 -23.44
N SER A 518 4.88 1.94 -24.30
CA SER A 518 3.56 1.50 -24.78
C SER A 518 3.36 -0.01 -24.76
N ALA A 519 4.34 -0.80 -24.32
CA ALA A 519 4.34 -2.26 -24.45
C ALA A 519 3.96 -2.81 -25.82
N LYS A 520 4.51 -2.19 -26.88
CA LYS A 520 4.37 -2.66 -28.27
C LYS A 520 5.72 -3.14 -28.81
N ASP A 521 6.45 -2.28 -29.50
CA ASP A 521 7.58 -2.72 -30.34
C ASP A 521 8.78 -3.18 -29.51
N ARG A 522 9.28 -2.34 -28.58
CA ARG A 522 10.43 -2.70 -27.71
C ARG A 522 10.13 -3.87 -26.80
N THR A 523 8.93 -3.91 -26.24
CA THR A 523 8.48 -5.01 -25.38
C THR A 523 8.38 -6.31 -26.15
N SER A 524 7.76 -6.31 -27.34
CA SER A 524 7.72 -7.48 -28.22
C SER A 524 9.14 -7.95 -28.56
N MET A 525 10.04 -7.02 -28.92
CA MET A 525 11.43 -7.35 -29.21
C MET A 525 12.15 -8.04 -28.05
N SER A 526 11.95 -7.56 -26.81
CA SER A 526 12.55 -8.17 -25.61
C SER A 526 11.95 -9.54 -25.31
N VAL A 527 10.61 -9.65 -25.31
CA VAL A 527 9.89 -10.91 -25.04
C VAL A 527 10.29 -12.01 -26.02
N THR A 528 10.31 -11.71 -27.34
CA THR A 528 10.68 -12.71 -28.35
C THR A 528 12.14 -13.14 -28.20
N LEU A 529 13.02 -12.21 -27.82
CA LEU A 529 14.43 -12.51 -27.59
C LEU A 529 14.62 -13.42 -26.37
N GLU A 530 13.95 -13.12 -25.26
CA GLU A 530 13.97 -13.95 -24.05
C GLU A 530 13.40 -15.35 -24.33
N GLN A 531 12.26 -15.44 -25.02
CA GLN A 531 11.65 -16.72 -25.38
C GLN A 531 12.57 -17.56 -26.29
N CYS A 532 13.19 -16.95 -27.30
CA CYS A 532 14.16 -17.66 -28.15
C CYS A 532 15.42 -18.08 -27.38
N ALA A 533 15.89 -17.26 -26.44
CA ALA A 533 17.01 -17.62 -25.56
C ALA A 533 16.65 -18.84 -24.70
N LEU A 534 15.46 -18.88 -24.11
CA LEU A 534 14.97 -20.03 -23.35
C LEU A 534 14.86 -21.29 -24.22
N LEU A 535 14.39 -21.17 -25.46
CA LEU A 535 14.37 -22.31 -26.40
C LEU A 535 15.78 -22.84 -26.69
N ARG A 536 16.76 -21.96 -26.87
CA ARG A 536 18.15 -22.32 -27.11
C ARG A 536 18.79 -22.97 -25.89
N ASP A 537 18.63 -22.35 -24.73
CA ASP A 537 19.35 -22.69 -23.51
C ASP A 537 18.71 -23.88 -22.77
N GLU A 538 17.39 -24.05 -22.88
CA GLU A 538 16.63 -25.03 -22.10
C GLU A 538 15.90 -26.09 -22.94
N HIS A 539 15.81 -25.91 -24.26
CA HIS A 539 15.09 -26.83 -25.16
C HIS A 539 15.87 -27.20 -26.42
N GLN A 540 17.20 -27.05 -26.38
CA GLN A 540 18.13 -27.45 -27.44
C GLN A 540 17.77 -26.90 -28.84
N LEU A 541 17.17 -25.70 -28.92
CA LEU A 541 17.03 -25.02 -30.21
C LEU A 541 18.43 -24.78 -30.78
N SER A 542 18.71 -25.36 -31.96
CA SER A 542 20.00 -25.20 -32.62
C SER A 542 20.28 -23.72 -32.91
N LYS A 543 21.55 -23.33 -32.71
CA LYS A 543 22.04 -21.95 -32.93
C LYS A 543 21.77 -21.48 -34.36
N ASP A 544 21.77 -22.39 -35.34
CA ASP A 544 21.52 -22.09 -36.75
C ASP A 544 20.07 -21.62 -37.00
N PHE A 545 19.14 -22.06 -36.15
CA PHE A 545 17.73 -21.68 -36.25
C PHE A 545 17.34 -20.52 -35.33
N PHE A 546 18.24 -20.02 -34.49
CA PHE A 546 17.93 -18.97 -33.51
C PHE A 546 17.36 -17.71 -34.17
N ILE A 547 18.04 -17.17 -35.18
CA ILE A 547 17.61 -15.95 -35.89
C ILE A 547 16.28 -16.19 -36.61
N ARG A 548 16.12 -17.36 -37.23
CA ARG A 548 14.88 -17.72 -37.92
C ARG A 548 13.71 -17.83 -36.94
N ALA A 549 13.89 -18.46 -35.79
CA ALA A 549 12.87 -18.55 -34.75
C ALA A 549 12.50 -17.16 -34.23
N LEU A 550 13.50 -16.32 -33.96
CA LEU A 550 13.31 -14.94 -33.51
C LEU A 550 12.49 -14.12 -34.50
N ASP A 551 12.83 -14.19 -35.79
CA ASP A 551 12.09 -13.49 -36.85
C ASP A 551 10.67 -14.02 -37.02
N CYS A 552 10.47 -15.34 -36.89
CA CYS A 552 9.14 -15.96 -36.97
C CYS A 552 8.23 -15.57 -35.80
N MET A 553 8.76 -15.49 -34.58
CA MET A 553 7.97 -15.14 -33.38
C MET A 553 7.64 -13.64 -33.31
N ARG A 554 8.42 -12.80 -33.98
CA ARG A 554 8.31 -11.34 -33.93
C ARG A 554 7.40 -10.76 -35.02
N ARG A 555 7.23 -11.47 -36.14
CA ARG A 555 6.29 -11.12 -37.20
C ARG A 555 4.88 -11.54 -36.81
#